data_AF-A0A182XBC7-F1
#
_entry.id   AF-A0A182XBC7-F1
#
_cell.length_a   1.000
_cell.length_b   1.000
_cell.length_c   1.000
_cell.angle_alpha   90.00
_cell.angle_beta   90.00
_cell.angle_gamma   90.00
#
_symmetry.space_group_name_H-M   'P 1'
#
loop_
_entity.id
_entity.type
_entity.pdbx_description
1 polymer ?
#
loop_
_entity_poly.entity_id
_entity_poly.type
_entity_poly.pdbx_seq_one_letter_code
_entity_poly.pdbx_strand_id
1 'polypeptide(L)'
;MLKWFNITRSLTPLAPRPVRWYSDAVVASTSQTAVDQPPPVGVPDKLYSRVELQMKGIDPEVMKSYALYAKTAAEHLDIEVGKHWTLRKAVKDRLTLLKSVHIYKKHRVQYEVRNYYRFMHFHKLTGSTLDTFLEYIERNLPEGIALKVTKVELQELPEHLRNKRSANTTMVRPGMMRGGGRGGMGMGMRVRGAPFMNKKTFLPRHPFDLTLAEMAFPRVQPAQDDSVLTNALLKRSQDLTPAAAEQTAISNLVSKVQAVLDNIVIAPGDFTKCQLEEVRQVGSFKKGTMMAGSNVADIVIILKSLPTRDCAETLGKKVEEDLEKSMKTEVVPTAEALSLSFSEKGFEISNSLAKVRCLIATLPQNMRKLETEKHLDFKIIQSHLAAIRHTRWFEENAHHSTIKVLIRILKDLARRFDGFKPLNPWICDLLAHSAIMNNPSRQALPVNVAFRRVFQLLASGLFVPGSAGITDPCEVGHFRVHTSMTLVQQDECCMTAQTLVRVLAHGGYKHILGFVENTTVANEMSVWDGVVVSPMEPAYEKPSEKKDGEEDDMECVEGETISEEPIE
;
A
#
# COMPACT_ATOMS: atom_id res chain seq x y z
N MET A 1 17.12 -43.82 39.95
CA MET A 1 18.44 -44.28 39.48
C MET A 1 18.36 -44.39 37.95
N LEU A 2 18.46 -43.28 37.21
CA LEU A 2 19.71 -42.68 36.71
C LEU A 2 20.58 -43.71 35.94
N LYS A 3 20.40 -43.77 34.62
CA LYS A 3 21.47 -44.12 33.68
C LYS A 3 21.69 -42.92 32.77
N TRP A 4 22.81 -42.27 33.02
CA TRP A 4 23.35 -41.14 32.28
C TRP A 4 23.78 -41.59 30.89
N PHE A 5 23.38 -40.85 29.87
CA PHE A 5 24.08 -40.81 28.58
C PHE A 5 24.86 -39.50 28.50
N ASN A 6 26.17 -39.64 28.48
CA ASN A 6 27.13 -38.58 28.21
C ASN A 6 26.98 -38.11 26.75
N ILE A 7 26.63 -36.85 26.56
CA ILE A 7 26.88 -36.13 25.31
C ILE A 7 27.82 -34.97 25.64
N THR A 8 29.09 -35.19 25.32
CA THR A 8 30.16 -34.20 25.36
C THR A 8 29.87 -33.08 24.38
N ARG A 9 29.65 -31.87 24.90
CA ARG A 9 29.53 -30.63 24.12
C ARG A 9 30.94 -30.07 23.94
N SER A 10 31.48 -30.14 22.73
CA SER A 10 32.77 -29.52 22.39
C SER A 10 32.61 -28.00 22.37
N LEU A 11 33.06 -27.33 23.43
CA LEU A 11 33.26 -25.88 23.46
C LEU A 11 34.66 -25.59 22.90
N THR A 12 34.74 -25.03 21.70
CA THR A 12 35.96 -24.40 21.20
C THR A 12 36.22 -23.09 21.95
N PRO A 13 37.39 -22.90 22.59
CA PRO A 13 37.71 -21.64 23.24
C PRO A 13 38.03 -20.57 22.19
N LEU A 14 37.32 -19.44 22.23
CA LEU A 14 37.72 -18.21 21.55
C LEU A 14 39.00 -17.69 22.21
N ALA A 15 40.12 -17.71 21.46
CA ALA A 15 41.38 -17.14 21.91
C ALA A 15 41.26 -15.61 22.06
N PRO A 16 41.90 -15.01 23.09
CA PRO A 16 41.90 -13.56 23.28
C PRO A 16 42.76 -12.91 22.18
N ARG A 17 42.17 -11.99 21.40
CA ARG A 17 42.94 -11.11 20.51
C ARG A 17 43.58 -9.99 21.35
N PRO A 18 44.90 -9.75 21.25
CA PRO A 18 45.53 -8.65 21.95
C PRO A 18 45.13 -7.30 21.35
N VAL A 19 44.79 -6.37 22.24
CA VAL A 19 44.64 -4.95 21.98
C VAL A 19 46.01 -4.36 21.64
N ARG A 20 46.13 -3.62 20.54
CA ARG A 20 47.36 -2.88 20.20
C ARG A 20 47.05 -1.38 20.11
N TRP A 21 47.60 -0.62 21.06
CA TRP A 21 47.66 0.83 21.04
C TRP A 21 48.88 1.31 20.22
N TYR A 22 48.85 2.59 19.87
CA TYR A 22 49.49 3.31 18.76
C TYR A 22 51.03 3.45 18.72
N SER A 23 51.46 3.95 17.55
CA SER A 23 52.68 4.70 17.16
C SER A 23 54.01 3.95 17.01
N ASP A 24 54.52 3.90 15.77
CA ASP A 24 55.65 4.74 15.37
C ASP A 24 55.71 4.94 13.84
N ALA A 25 56.05 6.16 13.46
CA ALA A 25 56.21 6.63 12.09
C ALA A 25 57.54 6.15 11.51
N VAL A 26 57.52 5.63 10.27
CA VAL A 26 58.73 5.46 9.46
C VAL A 26 58.54 6.19 8.15
N VAL A 27 59.40 7.20 7.99
CA VAL A 27 59.59 8.03 6.80
C VAL A 27 60.24 7.19 5.70
N ALA A 28 59.65 7.18 4.50
CA ALA A 28 60.33 6.73 3.29
C ALA A 28 60.28 7.86 2.25
N SER A 29 61.46 8.34 1.86
CA SER A 29 61.70 9.44 0.94
C SER A 29 61.64 8.99 -0.53
N THR A 30 60.74 9.65 -1.26
CA THR A 30 60.88 10.24 -2.61
C THR A 30 61.53 9.42 -3.74
N SER A 31 60.75 9.11 -4.78
CA SER A 31 60.75 9.87 -6.05
C SER A 31 59.92 9.17 -7.13
N GLN A 32 58.80 9.78 -7.54
CA GLN A 32 58.27 9.69 -8.91
C GLN A 32 57.18 10.76 -9.13
N THR A 33 57.57 11.74 -9.93
CA THR A 33 56.80 12.56 -10.89
C THR A 33 55.39 13.01 -10.53
N ALA A 34 55.28 14.32 -10.28
CA ALA A 34 54.05 15.08 -10.10
C ALA A 34 53.13 15.01 -11.33
N VAL A 35 51.91 14.53 -11.11
CA VAL A 35 50.73 14.93 -11.89
C VAL A 35 49.85 15.70 -10.91
N ASP A 36 49.57 16.95 -11.26
CA ASP A 36 48.80 17.92 -10.51
C ASP A 36 47.38 17.38 -10.21
N GLN A 37 47.13 16.99 -8.96
CA GLN A 37 45.79 16.66 -8.46
C GLN A 37 45.35 17.77 -7.49
N PRO A 38 44.13 18.33 -7.63
CA PRO A 38 43.59 19.30 -6.68
C PRO A 38 43.41 18.64 -5.29
N PRO A 39 43.42 19.43 -4.21
CA PRO A 39 43.41 18.92 -2.84
C PRO A 39 42.16 18.04 -2.59
N PRO A 40 42.27 17.01 -1.71
CA PRO A 40 41.13 16.15 -1.39
C PRO A 40 40.04 16.99 -0.73
N VAL A 41 38.93 17.17 -1.45
CA VAL A 41 37.73 17.81 -0.93
C VAL A 41 37.21 16.94 0.23
N GLY A 42 37.37 17.43 1.46
CA GLY A 42 36.86 16.77 2.65
C GLY A 42 35.35 16.56 2.53
N VAL A 43 34.89 15.35 2.82
CA VAL A 43 33.46 15.04 2.87
C VAL A 43 32.80 16.02 3.87
N PRO A 44 31.78 16.79 3.47
CA PRO A 44 31.12 17.73 4.38
C PRO A 44 30.47 16.95 5.53
N ASP A 45 30.66 17.45 6.76
CA ASP A 45 30.14 16.81 7.96
C ASP A 45 28.60 16.87 7.98
N LYS A 46 27.97 15.81 8.47
CA LYS A 46 26.49 15.73 8.56
C LYS A 46 25.99 16.68 9.62
N LEU A 47 24.91 17.39 9.35
CA LEU A 47 24.31 18.32 10.32
C LEU A 47 23.04 17.70 10.90
N TYR A 48 22.90 17.75 12.22
CA TYR A 48 21.73 17.25 12.94
C TYR A 48 21.00 18.42 13.63
N SER A 49 19.73 18.60 13.29
CA SER A 49 18.87 19.61 13.94
C SER A 49 18.53 19.23 15.37
N ARG A 50 18.34 17.92 15.61
CA ARG A 50 17.96 17.35 16.90
C ARG A 50 18.45 15.92 17.02
N VAL A 51 18.98 15.59 18.18
CA VAL A 51 19.29 14.23 18.62
C VAL A 51 18.53 13.96 19.90
N GLU A 52 17.77 12.87 19.94
CA GLU A 52 17.00 12.45 21.11
C GLU A 52 17.64 11.19 21.72
N LEU A 53 18.04 11.29 22.98
CA LEU A 53 18.46 10.17 23.81
C LEU A 53 17.27 9.68 24.62
N GLN A 54 16.85 8.45 24.35
CA GLN A 54 15.84 7.73 25.12
C GLN A 54 16.54 6.68 25.99
N MET A 55 16.41 6.83 27.31
CA MET A 55 16.91 5.89 28.30
C MET A 55 15.76 5.04 28.83
N LYS A 56 15.99 3.73 28.95
CA LYS A 56 15.08 2.76 29.58
C LYS A 56 15.83 2.03 30.69
N GLY A 57 15.29 1.99 31.89
CA GLY A 57 15.91 1.31 33.02
C GLY A 57 14.92 0.89 34.09
N ILE A 58 15.36 0.05 35.02
CA ILE A 58 14.55 -0.46 36.13
C ILE A 58 14.60 0.49 37.33
N ASP A 59 15.74 1.16 37.54
CA ASP A 59 15.93 2.13 38.62
C ASP A 59 15.88 3.58 38.09
N PRO A 60 14.87 4.38 38.51
CA PRO A 60 14.75 5.77 38.08
C PRO A 60 15.85 6.69 38.63
N GLU A 61 16.45 6.39 39.79
CA GLU A 61 17.51 7.22 40.36
C GLU A 61 18.84 7.06 39.62
N VAL A 62 19.17 5.84 39.18
CA VAL A 62 20.36 5.60 38.33
C VAL A 62 20.22 6.36 37.01
N MET A 63 19.04 6.31 36.38
CA MET A 63 18.79 7.09 35.15
C MET A 63 18.82 8.59 35.39
N LYS A 64 18.43 9.05 36.57
CA LYS A 64 18.49 10.48 36.92
C LYS A 64 19.93 10.95 37.06
N SER A 65 20.77 10.16 37.74
CA SER A 65 22.21 10.43 37.88
C SER A 65 22.90 10.43 36.51
N TYR A 66 22.64 9.42 35.69
CA TYR A 66 23.26 9.36 34.36
C TYR A 66 22.77 10.46 33.39
N ALA A 67 21.51 10.87 33.48
CA ALA A 67 21.03 12.01 32.70
C ALA A 67 21.70 13.33 33.13
N LEU A 68 22.03 13.49 34.42
CA LEU A 68 22.82 14.63 34.88
C LEU A 68 24.24 14.55 34.30
N TYR A 69 24.88 13.38 34.35
CA TYR A 69 26.17 13.14 33.71
C TYR A 69 26.16 13.49 32.22
N ALA A 70 25.17 13.02 31.46
CA ALA A 70 25.06 13.31 30.03
C ALA A 70 24.81 14.80 29.75
N LYS A 71 24.05 15.48 30.61
CA LYS A 71 23.84 16.94 30.52
C LYS A 71 25.15 17.70 30.76
N THR A 72 25.88 17.35 31.80
CA THR A 72 27.15 17.97 32.14
C THR A 72 28.19 17.73 31.05
N ALA A 73 28.27 16.52 30.49
CA ALA A 73 29.16 16.22 29.37
C ALA A 73 28.83 17.07 28.12
N ALA A 74 27.55 17.24 27.82
CA ALA A 74 27.11 18.09 26.71
C ALA A 74 27.45 19.57 26.93
N GLU A 75 27.30 20.08 28.16
CA GLU A 75 27.67 21.45 28.53
C GLU A 75 29.18 21.71 28.35
N HIS A 76 30.03 20.74 28.66
CA HIS A 76 31.49 20.88 28.48
C HIS A 76 31.93 20.81 27.00
N LEU A 77 31.09 20.24 26.14
CA LEU A 77 31.32 20.16 24.69
C LEU A 77 30.57 21.27 23.93
N ASP A 78 30.04 22.28 24.64
CA ASP A 78 29.26 23.38 24.10
C ASP A 78 28.05 22.93 23.24
N ILE A 79 27.44 21.79 23.60
CA ILE A 79 26.27 21.23 22.91
C ILE A 79 24.99 21.82 23.51
N GLU A 80 24.09 22.30 22.65
CA GLU A 80 22.80 22.86 23.07
C GLU A 80 21.86 21.77 23.62
N VAL A 81 21.63 21.77 24.93
CA VAL A 81 20.71 20.83 25.60
C VAL A 81 19.28 21.36 25.51
N GLY A 82 18.40 20.58 24.89
CA GLY A 82 16.98 20.86 24.76
C GLY A 82 16.14 20.27 25.90
N LYS A 83 14.93 19.81 25.54
CA LYS A 83 13.96 19.30 26.52
C LYS A 83 14.47 18.03 27.21
N HIS A 84 14.36 18.02 28.54
CA HIS A 84 14.60 16.85 29.39
C HIS A 84 13.34 16.50 30.16
N TRP A 85 12.86 15.25 30.04
CA TRP A 85 11.62 14.84 30.68
C TRP A 85 11.55 13.32 30.93
N THR A 86 10.62 12.90 31.78
CA THR A 86 10.38 11.49 32.12
C THR A 86 8.90 11.14 32.01
N LEU A 87 8.62 9.86 31.79
CA LEU A 87 7.24 9.36 31.90
C LEU A 87 6.79 9.43 33.37
N ARG A 88 5.56 9.90 33.63
CA ARG A 88 5.05 10.08 35.01
C ARG A 88 4.89 8.78 35.79
N LYS A 89 4.69 7.65 35.09
CA LYS A 89 4.50 6.33 35.68
C LYS A 89 5.39 5.32 34.98
N ALA A 90 5.85 4.32 35.71
CA ALA A 90 6.54 3.16 35.13
C ALA A 90 5.60 2.42 34.16
N VAL A 91 6.17 1.94 33.06
CA VAL A 91 5.53 0.94 32.20
C VAL A 91 5.67 -0.40 32.91
N LYS A 92 4.54 -1.08 33.13
CA LYS A 92 4.46 -2.31 33.92
C LYS A 92 4.19 -3.50 33.02
N ASP A 93 5.13 -4.43 32.99
CA ASP A 93 4.93 -5.74 32.35
C ASP A 93 4.60 -6.76 33.44
N ARG A 94 3.39 -7.33 33.38
CA ARG A 94 2.88 -8.24 34.41
C ARG A 94 2.78 -9.65 33.85
N LEU A 95 3.47 -10.59 34.48
CA LEU A 95 3.42 -12.01 34.16
C LEU A 95 2.81 -12.76 35.33
N THR A 96 1.69 -13.45 35.10
CA THR A 96 1.05 -14.27 36.13
C THR A 96 1.34 -15.73 35.84
N LEU A 97 2.20 -16.34 36.65
CA LEU A 97 2.64 -17.72 36.49
C LEU A 97 2.09 -18.60 37.62
N LEU A 98 2.01 -19.90 37.39
CA LEU A 98 1.76 -20.86 38.47
C LEU A 98 3.01 -20.97 39.34
N LYS A 99 2.84 -21.12 40.67
CA LYS A 99 3.98 -21.32 41.60
C LYS A 99 4.83 -22.55 41.26
N SER A 100 4.21 -23.56 40.66
CA SER A 100 4.84 -24.80 40.22
C SER A 100 4.03 -25.36 39.05
N VAL A 101 4.71 -26.06 38.14
CA VAL A 101 4.09 -26.75 37.00
C VAL A 101 3.06 -27.82 37.44
N HIS A 102 3.18 -28.33 38.66
CA HIS A 102 2.31 -29.37 39.22
C HIS A 102 1.08 -28.83 39.97
N ILE A 103 0.89 -27.50 40.05
CA ILE A 103 -0.20 -26.88 40.82
C ILE A 103 -1.23 -26.26 39.88
N TYR A 104 -2.48 -26.73 39.94
CA TYR A 104 -3.56 -26.24 39.07
C TYR A 104 -4.29 -25.02 39.66
N LYS A 105 -4.34 -23.94 38.87
CA LYS A 105 -5.20 -22.74 38.96
C LYS A 105 -5.22 -21.91 40.27
N LYS A 106 -5.10 -22.50 41.47
CA LYS A 106 -5.30 -21.81 42.76
C LYS A 106 -4.07 -21.07 43.31
N HIS A 107 -2.85 -21.50 42.95
CA HIS A 107 -1.61 -20.86 43.42
C HIS A 107 -0.85 -20.21 42.27
N ARG A 108 -1.12 -18.92 42.06
CA ARG A 108 -0.43 -18.07 41.08
C ARG A 108 0.51 -17.09 41.78
N VAL A 109 1.61 -16.74 41.11
CA VAL A 109 2.52 -15.64 41.47
C VAL A 109 2.50 -14.63 40.33
N GLN A 110 2.40 -13.36 40.69
CA GLN A 110 2.46 -12.27 39.74
C GLN A 110 3.85 -11.63 39.82
N TYR A 111 4.57 -11.67 38.71
CA TYR A 111 5.79 -10.92 38.49
C TYR A 111 5.42 -9.59 37.83
N GLU A 112 5.90 -8.48 38.37
CA GLU A 112 5.73 -7.15 37.80
C GLU A 112 7.11 -6.56 37.51
N VAL A 113 7.46 -6.40 36.24
CA VAL A 113 8.65 -5.67 35.81
C VAL A 113 8.25 -4.22 35.59
N ARG A 114 8.96 -3.30 36.25
CA ARG A 114 8.73 -1.84 36.12
C ARG A 114 9.84 -1.24 35.29
N ASN A 115 9.49 -0.75 34.12
CA ASN A 115 10.38 -0.03 33.22
C ASN A 115 10.10 1.47 33.29
N TYR A 116 11.13 2.25 33.59
CA TYR A 116 11.07 3.70 33.61
C TYR A 116 11.77 4.25 32.36
N TYR A 117 11.31 5.42 31.91
CA TYR A 117 11.82 6.08 30.70
C TYR A 117 12.19 7.53 30.96
N ARG A 118 13.32 7.95 30.40
CA ARG A 118 13.82 9.33 30.45
C ARG A 118 14.31 9.75 29.06
N PHE A 119 14.01 10.99 28.69
CA PHE A 119 14.28 11.53 27.36
C PHE A 119 15.07 12.83 27.47
N MET A 120 16.11 12.98 26.65
CA MET A 120 16.93 14.19 26.55
C MET A 120 17.11 14.58 25.08
N HIS A 121 16.94 15.86 24.77
CA HIS A 121 17.19 16.38 23.43
C HIS A 121 18.49 17.17 23.40
N PHE A 122 19.22 17.06 22.29
CA PHE A 122 20.38 17.89 21.97
C PHE A 122 20.16 18.49 20.59
N HIS A 123 20.56 19.74 20.40
CA HIS A 123 20.30 20.51 19.19
C HIS A 123 21.58 20.95 18.51
N LYS A 124 21.51 21.20 17.19
CA LYS A 124 22.56 21.82 16.38
C LYS A 124 23.92 21.12 16.50
N LEU A 125 23.95 19.83 16.18
CA LEU A 125 25.16 19.01 16.25
C LEU A 125 25.72 18.72 14.86
N THR A 126 27.04 18.75 14.72
CA THR A 126 27.74 18.16 13.58
C THR A 126 27.94 16.65 13.81
N GLY A 127 28.20 15.87 12.76
CA GLY A 127 28.36 14.43 12.84
C GLY A 127 29.59 14.04 13.66
N SER A 128 30.72 14.68 13.43
CA SER A 128 31.95 14.47 14.20
C SER A 128 31.77 14.72 15.71
N THR A 129 31.12 15.82 16.07
CA THR A 129 30.84 16.18 17.47
C THR A 129 29.84 15.21 18.10
N LEU A 130 28.80 14.82 17.35
CA LEU A 130 27.82 13.85 17.82
C LEU A 130 28.46 12.48 18.06
N ASP A 131 29.30 12.00 17.15
CA ASP A 131 29.90 10.67 17.28
C ASP A 131 30.89 10.64 18.47
N THR A 132 31.65 11.72 18.69
CA THR A 132 32.51 11.87 19.89
C THR A 132 31.68 11.90 21.18
N PHE A 133 30.57 12.65 21.18
CA PHE A 133 29.67 12.72 22.32
C PHE A 133 29.00 11.38 22.61
N LEU A 134 28.49 10.69 21.59
CA LEU A 134 27.85 9.38 21.73
C LEU A 134 28.85 8.32 22.21
N GLU A 135 30.08 8.32 21.69
CA GLU A 135 31.11 7.41 22.16
C GLU A 135 31.38 7.60 23.67
N TYR A 136 31.47 8.85 24.13
CA TYR A 136 31.67 9.16 25.55
C TYR A 136 30.49 8.73 26.42
N ILE A 137 29.26 8.97 25.96
CA ILE A 137 28.03 8.58 26.65
C ILE A 137 27.90 7.05 26.69
N GLU A 138 28.04 6.36 25.57
CA GLU A 138 27.89 4.91 25.44
C GLU A 138 28.92 4.13 26.25
N ARG A 139 30.18 4.59 26.29
CA ARG A 139 31.24 3.97 27.12
C ARG A 139 30.95 4.01 28.62
N ASN A 140 30.19 5.00 29.07
CA ASN A 140 29.87 5.21 30.49
C ASN A 140 28.43 4.81 30.84
N LEU A 141 27.74 4.07 29.96
CA LEU A 141 26.36 3.65 30.17
C LEU A 141 26.26 2.67 31.37
N PRO A 142 25.49 2.99 32.44
CA PRO A 142 25.37 2.13 33.60
C PRO A 142 24.69 0.80 33.29
N GLU A 143 25.04 -0.23 34.05
CA GLU A 143 24.42 -1.55 33.94
C GLU A 143 22.90 -1.47 34.20
N GLY A 144 22.12 -2.16 33.37
CA GLY A 144 20.66 -2.17 33.47
C GLY A 144 19.95 -0.95 32.85
N ILE A 145 20.68 -0.04 32.18
CA ILE A 145 20.11 1.02 31.34
C ILE A 145 20.31 0.66 29.87
N ALA A 146 19.22 0.69 29.10
CA ALA A 146 19.25 0.64 27.65
C ALA A 146 19.13 2.06 27.08
N LEU A 147 20.00 2.39 26.12
CA LEU A 147 20.00 3.68 25.43
C LEU A 147 19.51 3.49 23.98
N LYS A 148 18.61 4.36 23.54
CA LYS A 148 18.19 4.49 22.14
C LYS A 148 18.43 5.91 21.68
N VAL A 149 19.15 6.07 20.58
CA VAL A 149 19.48 7.36 19.98
C VAL A 149 18.67 7.58 18.71
N THR A 150 17.94 8.69 18.63
CA THR A 150 17.20 9.07 17.41
C THR A 150 17.82 10.35 16.84
N LYS A 151 18.36 10.29 15.63
CA LYS A 151 19.05 11.41 14.96
C LYS A 151 18.12 12.05 13.90
N VAL A 152 18.00 13.37 13.90
CA VAL A 152 17.23 14.14 12.88
C VAL A 152 18.21 14.96 12.03
N GLU A 153 18.61 14.39 10.90
CA GLU A 153 19.57 14.97 9.96
C GLU A 153 18.93 16.11 9.16
N LEU A 154 19.68 17.20 8.96
CA LEU A 154 19.36 18.30 8.08
C LEU A 154 19.83 17.94 6.68
N GLN A 155 18.88 17.84 5.75
CA GLN A 155 19.17 17.64 4.34
C GLN A 155 18.95 18.94 3.56
N GLU A 156 19.71 19.08 2.49
CA GLU A 156 19.48 20.16 1.53
C GLU A 156 18.09 20.03 0.91
N LEU A 157 17.46 21.18 0.64
CA LEU A 157 16.23 21.19 -0.15
C LEU A 157 16.50 20.53 -1.52
N PRO A 158 15.72 19.50 -1.90
CA PRO A 158 15.84 18.88 -3.21
C PRO A 158 15.77 19.90 -4.34
N GLU A 159 16.55 19.70 -5.40
CA GLU A 159 16.71 20.67 -6.51
C GLU A 159 15.38 21.11 -7.13
N HIS A 160 14.40 20.20 -7.22
CA HIS A 160 13.06 20.48 -7.75
C HIS A 160 12.21 21.42 -6.85
N LEU A 161 12.61 21.66 -5.60
CA LEU A 161 12.00 22.62 -4.69
C LEU A 161 12.79 23.93 -4.56
N ARG A 162 14.04 23.99 -5.06
CA ARG A 162 14.89 25.19 -5.01
C ARG A 162 14.41 26.28 -5.99
N ASN A 163 13.81 25.91 -7.12
CA ASN A 163 13.50 26.83 -8.24
C ASN A 163 12.18 27.63 -8.13
N LYS A 164 11.68 27.95 -6.93
CA LYS A 164 10.48 28.82 -6.79
C LYS A 164 10.64 30.03 -5.87
N ARG A 165 11.85 30.41 -5.47
CA ARG A 165 12.08 31.56 -4.57
C ARG A 165 12.71 32.80 -5.20
N SER A 166 13.07 32.78 -6.49
CA SER A 166 13.58 33.96 -7.20
C SER A 166 12.64 34.40 -8.33
N ALA A 167 11.44 34.85 -7.97
CA ALA A 167 10.69 35.85 -8.75
C ALA A 167 9.49 36.32 -7.93
N ASN A 168 9.48 37.61 -7.61
CA ASN A 168 8.32 38.41 -7.18
C ASN A 168 7.55 37.97 -5.94
N THR A 169 7.83 38.60 -4.80
CA THR A 169 6.77 39.09 -3.90
C THR A 169 7.29 40.30 -3.14
N THR A 170 6.88 41.47 -3.61
CA THR A 170 6.82 42.72 -2.86
C THR A 170 6.01 42.51 -1.58
N MET A 171 6.57 42.92 -0.44
CA MET A 171 5.92 42.81 0.86
C MET A 171 4.64 43.66 0.90
N VAL A 172 3.47 43.01 0.96
CA VAL A 172 2.23 43.64 1.42
C VAL A 172 1.89 43.05 2.78
N ARG A 173 1.97 43.87 3.82
CA ARG A 173 1.55 43.56 5.19
C ARG A 173 0.02 43.39 5.24
N PRO A 174 -0.53 42.30 5.81
CA PRO A 174 -1.94 42.27 6.19
C PRO A 174 -2.13 42.97 7.54
N GLY A 175 -2.94 44.03 7.51
CA GLY A 175 -3.35 44.79 8.68
C GLY A 175 -4.21 43.98 9.64
N MET A 176 -4.05 44.28 10.93
CA MET A 176 -4.91 43.83 12.02
C MET A 176 -6.30 44.47 11.87
N MET A 177 -7.25 43.68 11.38
CA MET A 177 -8.66 44.04 11.36
C MET A 177 -9.26 43.77 12.75
N ARG A 178 -9.68 44.87 13.36
CA ARG A 178 -10.31 45.06 14.66
C ARG A 178 -11.66 44.31 14.74
N GLY A 179 -11.73 43.24 15.53
CA GLY A 179 -12.98 42.62 15.96
C GLY A 179 -13.52 43.31 17.21
N GLY A 180 -14.51 44.19 17.04
CA GLY A 180 -15.35 44.67 18.14
C GLY A 180 -16.47 43.67 18.41
N GLY A 181 -16.64 43.27 19.67
CA GLY A 181 -17.66 42.30 20.07
C GLY A 181 -17.81 42.17 21.58
N ARG A 182 -18.39 43.22 22.18
CA ARG A 182 -19.27 43.26 23.36
C ARG A 182 -19.08 42.20 24.47
N GLY A 183 -18.73 42.69 25.66
CA GLY A 183 -18.80 41.94 26.91
C GLY A 183 -20.21 41.46 27.26
N GLY A 184 -20.23 40.31 27.93
CA GLY A 184 -21.41 39.69 28.54
C GLY A 184 -20.94 38.74 29.63
N MET A 185 -20.87 39.26 30.85
CA MET A 185 -20.57 38.53 32.07
C MET A 185 -21.75 37.58 32.35
N GLY A 186 -21.50 36.27 32.31
CA GLY A 186 -22.53 35.24 32.45
C GLY A 186 -22.00 34.01 33.17
N MET A 187 -22.35 33.96 34.45
CA MET A 187 -22.28 32.89 35.45
C MET A 187 -21.95 31.46 34.98
N GLY A 188 -21.06 30.82 35.73
CA GLY A 188 -20.54 29.50 35.44
C GLY A 188 -21.57 28.36 35.53
N MET A 189 -21.35 27.37 34.68
CA MET A 189 -21.86 26.02 34.85
C MET A 189 -20.71 25.06 34.53
N ARG A 190 -20.13 24.49 35.59
CA ARG A 190 -19.12 23.44 35.50
C ARG A 190 -19.80 22.19 34.93
N VAL A 191 -19.68 21.96 33.62
CA VAL A 191 -19.94 20.65 33.04
C VAL A 191 -18.80 19.74 33.46
N ARG A 192 -19.13 18.89 34.42
CA ARG A 192 -18.35 17.76 34.93
C ARG A 192 -17.82 16.95 33.75
N GLY A 193 -16.50 16.78 33.71
CA GLY A 193 -15.77 16.18 32.60
C GLY A 193 -16.35 14.83 32.18
N ALA A 194 -16.75 14.75 30.91
CA ALA A 194 -16.85 13.48 30.21
C ALA A 194 -15.43 12.85 30.14
N PRO A 195 -15.28 11.53 30.32
CA PRO A 195 -14.00 10.89 30.14
C PRO A 195 -13.57 11.11 28.69
N PHE A 196 -12.36 11.61 28.48
CA PHE A 196 -11.69 11.54 27.19
C PHE A 196 -11.51 10.05 26.87
N MET A 197 -12.50 9.46 26.20
CA MET A 197 -12.33 8.21 25.45
C MET A 197 -11.17 8.46 24.50
N ASN A 198 -10.01 7.91 24.85
CA ASN A 198 -8.89 7.80 23.93
C ASN A 198 -9.38 6.97 22.75
N LYS A 199 -9.94 7.62 21.72
CA LYS A 199 -10.08 6.98 20.41
C LYS A 199 -8.68 6.50 20.05
N LYS A 200 -8.47 5.18 20.07
CA LYS A 200 -7.21 4.58 19.68
C LYS A 200 -6.95 5.07 18.25
N THR A 201 -5.98 5.98 18.08
CA THR A 201 -5.63 6.45 16.75
C THR A 201 -5.16 5.24 15.95
N PHE A 202 -5.89 4.88 14.90
CA PHE A 202 -5.46 3.85 13.97
C PHE A 202 -4.07 4.23 13.43
N LEU A 203 -3.06 3.44 13.79
CA LEU A 203 -1.70 3.62 13.30
C LEU A 203 -1.46 2.60 12.19
N PRO A 204 -1.53 2.99 10.91
CA PRO A 204 -1.32 2.06 9.80
C PRO A 204 0.09 1.47 9.88
N ARG A 205 0.18 0.14 9.79
CA ARG A 205 1.47 -0.58 9.79
C ARG A 205 1.80 -1.02 8.38
N HIS A 206 2.97 -0.67 7.87
CA HIS A 206 3.43 -1.26 6.61
C HIS A 206 3.82 -2.72 6.85
N PRO A 207 3.33 -3.66 6.02
CA PRO A 207 3.77 -5.05 6.09
C PRO A 207 5.25 -5.14 5.74
N PHE A 208 5.90 -6.24 6.13
CA PHE A 208 7.28 -6.49 5.74
C PHE A 208 7.39 -6.66 4.23
N ASP A 209 8.38 -6.01 3.63
CA ASP A 209 8.68 -6.06 2.21
C ASP A 209 10.18 -6.17 1.99
N LEU A 210 10.61 -7.35 1.52
CA LEU A 210 12.03 -7.66 1.32
C LEU A 210 12.69 -6.72 0.30
N THR A 211 11.96 -6.28 -0.72
CA THR A 211 12.51 -5.39 -1.76
C THR A 211 12.82 -4.00 -1.22
N LEU A 212 12.04 -3.52 -0.23
CA LEU A 212 12.32 -2.24 0.43
C LEU A 212 13.42 -2.36 1.49
N ALA A 213 13.63 -3.56 2.02
CA ALA A 213 14.60 -3.84 3.07
C ALA A 213 15.86 -4.57 2.58
N GLU A 214 16.11 -4.67 1.27
CA GLU A 214 17.17 -5.52 0.70
C GLU A 214 18.56 -5.22 1.30
N MET A 215 18.86 -3.94 1.57
CA MET A 215 20.11 -3.53 2.22
C MET A 215 20.30 -4.12 3.63
N ALA A 216 19.21 -4.40 4.36
CA ALA A 216 19.24 -5.02 5.68
C ALA A 216 19.30 -6.55 5.61
N PHE A 217 19.03 -7.15 4.44
CA PHE A 217 19.02 -8.58 4.20
C PHE A 217 19.96 -8.97 3.04
N PRO A 218 21.28 -8.73 3.18
CA PRO A 218 22.24 -9.11 2.14
C PRO A 218 22.20 -10.61 1.89
N ARG A 219 22.18 -11.01 0.62
CA ARG A 219 22.16 -12.43 0.26
C ARG A 219 23.52 -13.06 0.55
N VAL A 220 23.51 -14.23 1.22
CA VAL A 220 24.71 -15.03 1.46
C VAL A 220 25.19 -15.71 0.18
N GLN A 221 24.26 -16.09 -0.69
CA GLN A 221 24.51 -16.70 -1.99
C GLN A 221 23.98 -15.79 -3.09
N PRO A 222 24.58 -15.82 -4.30
CA PRO A 222 24.05 -15.06 -5.43
C PRO A 222 22.60 -15.45 -5.72
N ALA A 223 21.85 -14.52 -6.33
CA ALA A 223 20.50 -14.80 -6.78
C ALA A 223 20.51 -15.99 -7.74
N GLN A 224 19.56 -16.92 -7.56
CA GLN A 224 19.38 -18.05 -8.46
C GLN A 224 18.95 -17.56 -9.84
N ASP A 225 19.31 -18.30 -10.88
CA ASP A 225 18.85 -18.02 -12.23
C ASP A 225 17.35 -18.33 -12.36
N ASP A 226 16.56 -17.26 -12.50
CA ASP A 226 15.10 -17.30 -12.68
C ASP A 226 14.70 -17.15 -14.16
N SER A 227 15.61 -17.40 -15.10
CA SER A 227 15.33 -17.35 -16.55
C SER A 227 14.13 -18.23 -16.95
N VAL A 228 14.04 -19.43 -16.38
CA VAL A 228 12.94 -20.36 -16.62
C VAL A 228 11.59 -19.80 -16.15
N LEU A 229 11.55 -19.20 -14.96
CA LEU A 229 10.34 -18.55 -14.43
C LEU A 229 9.95 -17.35 -15.29
N THR A 230 10.94 -16.55 -15.71
CA THR A 230 10.73 -15.38 -16.57
C THR A 230 10.08 -15.80 -17.89
N ASN A 231 10.63 -16.82 -18.56
CA ASN A 231 10.08 -17.36 -19.80
C ASN A 231 8.66 -17.94 -19.61
N ALA A 232 8.40 -18.62 -18.49
CA ALA A 232 7.08 -19.14 -18.16
C ALA A 232 6.05 -18.03 -17.96
N LEU A 233 6.42 -16.93 -17.29
CA LEU A 233 5.56 -15.76 -17.09
C LEU A 233 5.25 -15.06 -18.41
N LEU A 234 6.25 -14.86 -19.26
CA LEU A 234 6.07 -14.26 -20.57
C LEU A 234 5.18 -15.13 -21.47
N LYS A 235 5.41 -16.45 -21.48
CA LYS A 235 4.56 -17.41 -22.19
C LYS A 235 3.11 -17.34 -21.70
N ARG A 236 2.88 -17.42 -20.38
CA ARG A 236 1.52 -17.35 -19.83
C ARG A 236 0.86 -16.02 -20.18
N SER A 237 1.59 -14.91 -20.11
CA SER A 237 1.05 -13.60 -20.52
C SER A 237 0.71 -13.55 -22.00
N GLN A 238 1.47 -14.21 -22.87
CA GLN A 238 1.18 -14.31 -24.29
C GLN A 238 -0.11 -15.12 -24.52
N ASP A 239 -0.25 -16.27 -23.87
CA ASP A 239 -1.46 -17.12 -23.93
C ASP A 239 -2.72 -16.37 -23.43
N LEU A 240 -2.55 -15.45 -22.47
CA LEU A 240 -3.62 -14.62 -21.92
C LEU A 240 -3.88 -13.34 -22.72
N THR A 241 -3.03 -12.97 -23.68
CA THR A 241 -3.20 -11.76 -24.47
C THR A 241 -4.16 -12.05 -25.64
N PRO A 242 -5.18 -11.20 -25.89
CA PRO A 242 -6.08 -11.39 -27.02
C PRO A 242 -5.32 -11.53 -28.34
N ALA A 243 -5.78 -12.41 -29.21
CA ALA A 243 -5.17 -12.62 -30.53
C ALA A 243 -5.25 -11.33 -31.38
N ALA A 244 -4.38 -11.19 -32.38
CA ALA A 244 -4.37 -10.00 -33.25
C ALA A 244 -5.74 -9.74 -33.89
N ALA A 245 -6.46 -10.79 -34.31
CA ALA A 245 -7.82 -10.68 -34.83
C ALA A 245 -8.82 -10.15 -33.79
N GLU A 246 -8.76 -10.62 -32.55
CA GLU A 246 -9.60 -10.11 -31.46
C GLU A 246 -9.32 -8.62 -31.19
N GLN A 247 -8.03 -8.25 -31.13
CA GLN A 247 -7.59 -6.86 -30.92
C GLN A 247 -8.08 -5.93 -32.04
N THR A 248 -7.96 -6.35 -33.30
CA THR A 248 -8.47 -5.58 -34.45
C THR A 248 -9.99 -5.46 -34.40
N ALA A 249 -10.71 -6.55 -34.10
CA ALA A 249 -12.17 -6.54 -34.04
C ALA A 249 -12.71 -5.56 -32.99
N ILE A 250 -12.15 -5.59 -31.76
CA ILE A 250 -12.60 -4.67 -30.70
C ILE A 250 -12.17 -3.23 -30.99
N SER A 251 -10.96 -3.01 -31.53
CA SER A 251 -10.49 -1.67 -31.87
C SER A 251 -11.37 -1.02 -32.94
N ASN A 252 -11.79 -1.79 -33.94
CA ASN A 252 -12.70 -1.32 -35.00
C ASN A 252 -14.07 -0.96 -34.42
N LEU A 253 -14.66 -1.83 -33.60
CA LEU A 253 -15.96 -1.57 -32.99
C LEU A 253 -15.91 -0.36 -32.05
N VAL A 254 -14.90 -0.26 -31.18
CA VAL A 254 -14.71 0.89 -30.29
C VAL A 254 -14.55 2.18 -31.08
N SER A 255 -13.76 2.18 -32.17
CA SER A 255 -13.54 3.38 -32.98
C SER A 255 -14.83 3.87 -33.64
N LYS A 256 -15.66 2.95 -34.15
CA LYS A 256 -16.97 3.28 -34.73
C LYS A 256 -17.94 3.83 -33.68
N VAL A 257 -18.08 3.14 -32.55
CA VAL A 257 -18.95 3.59 -31.44
C VAL A 257 -18.50 4.95 -30.90
N GLN A 258 -17.20 5.14 -30.69
CA GLN A 258 -16.61 6.40 -30.24
C GLN A 258 -16.90 7.53 -31.22
N ALA A 259 -16.71 7.31 -32.53
CA ALA A 259 -16.97 8.33 -33.54
C ALA A 259 -18.45 8.77 -33.57
N VAL A 260 -19.39 7.84 -33.42
CA VAL A 260 -20.83 8.17 -33.32
C VAL A 260 -21.10 8.99 -32.06
N LEU A 261 -20.55 8.58 -30.92
CA LEU A 261 -20.72 9.29 -29.65
C LEU A 261 -20.11 10.70 -29.68
N ASP A 262 -18.91 10.87 -30.25
CA ASP A 262 -18.25 12.17 -30.41
C ASP A 262 -19.06 13.10 -31.32
N ASN A 263 -19.63 12.56 -32.41
CA ASN A 263 -20.53 13.32 -33.28
C ASN A 263 -21.79 13.79 -32.54
N ILE A 264 -22.39 12.95 -31.68
CA ILE A 264 -23.53 13.32 -30.85
C ILE A 264 -23.16 14.43 -29.84
N VAL A 265 -21.94 14.40 -29.29
CA VAL A 265 -21.43 15.44 -28.38
C VAL A 265 -21.30 16.79 -29.09
N ILE A 266 -20.74 16.80 -30.31
CA ILE A 266 -20.45 18.04 -31.07
C ILE A 266 -21.70 18.59 -31.77
N ALA A 267 -22.50 17.71 -32.39
CA ALA A 267 -23.63 18.05 -33.23
C ALA A 267 -24.85 17.15 -32.91
N PRO A 268 -25.55 17.37 -31.79
CA PRO A 268 -26.67 16.53 -31.38
C PRO A 268 -27.89 16.61 -32.32
N GLY A 269 -27.98 17.65 -33.17
CA GLY A 269 -29.13 17.88 -34.06
C GLY A 269 -30.43 17.99 -33.25
N ASP A 270 -31.47 17.27 -33.69
CA ASP A 270 -32.77 17.22 -33.01
C ASP A 270 -32.80 16.31 -31.76
N PHE A 271 -31.68 15.66 -31.44
CA PHE A 271 -31.56 14.79 -30.28
C PHE A 271 -31.41 15.60 -28.99
N THR A 272 -32.55 16.11 -28.50
CA THR A 272 -32.63 16.98 -27.32
C THR A 272 -32.84 16.24 -26.01
N LYS A 273 -33.30 14.97 -26.07
CA LYS A 273 -33.61 14.16 -24.88
C LYS A 273 -32.40 13.84 -24.01
N CYS A 274 -31.24 13.56 -24.62
CA CYS A 274 -30.02 13.23 -23.88
C CYS A 274 -28.88 14.13 -24.36
N GLN A 275 -28.53 15.12 -23.55
CA GLN A 275 -27.39 15.98 -23.84
C GLN A 275 -26.13 15.37 -23.23
N LEU A 276 -25.17 15.04 -24.09
CA LEU A 276 -23.87 14.52 -23.69
C LEU A 276 -22.92 15.69 -23.40
N GLU A 277 -22.15 15.56 -22.32
CA GLU A 277 -21.03 16.45 -22.00
C GLU A 277 -19.74 15.91 -22.62
N GLU A 278 -19.45 14.64 -22.34
CA GLU A 278 -18.15 14.04 -22.64
C GLU A 278 -18.25 12.52 -22.72
N VAL A 279 -17.35 11.90 -23.50
CA VAL A 279 -17.26 10.46 -23.69
C VAL A 279 -15.81 10.03 -23.48
N ARG A 280 -15.58 8.97 -22.69
CA ARG A 280 -14.24 8.50 -22.32
C ARG A 280 -14.12 6.98 -22.41
N GLN A 281 -13.13 6.51 -23.16
CA GLN A 281 -12.73 5.09 -23.12
C GLN A 281 -12.09 4.78 -21.76
N VAL A 282 -12.47 3.66 -21.15
CA VAL A 282 -11.98 3.23 -19.84
C VAL A 282 -11.71 1.72 -19.79
N GLY A 283 -11.30 1.23 -18.62
CA GLY A 283 -11.24 -0.19 -18.34
C GLY A 283 -10.09 -0.92 -19.03
N SER A 284 -10.23 -2.23 -19.19
CA SER A 284 -9.12 -3.09 -19.64
C SER A 284 -8.68 -2.79 -21.07
N PHE A 285 -9.60 -2.38 -21.95
CA PHE A 285 -9.29 -1.98 -23.34
C PHE A 285 -8.34 -0.78 -23.35
N LYS A 286 -8.74 0.34 -22.74
CA LYS A 286 -7.95 1.56 -22.74
C LYS A 286 -6.60 1.41 -22.01
N LYS A 287 -6.57 0.59 -20.95
CA LYS A 287 -5.35 0.25 -20.20
C LYS A 287 -4.41 -0.71 -20.95
N GLY A 288 -4.89 -1.38 -22.00
CA GLY A 288 -4.14 -2.42 -22.70
C GLY A 288 -3.90 -3.67 -21.85
N THR A 289 -4.85 -4.02 -20.98
CA THR A 289 -4.79 -5.17 -20.05
C THR A 289 -5.97 -6.14 -20.25
N MET A 290 -6.50 -6.19 -21.49
CA MET A 290 -7.50 -7.17 -21.91
C MET A 290 -6.95 -8.59 -21.86
N MET A 291 -7.87 -9.54 -21.71
CA MET A 291 -7.61 -10.97 -21.61
C MET A 291 -8.22 -11.69 -22.81
N ALA A 292 -7.53 -12.70 -23.35
CA ALA A 292 -8.04 -13.57 -24.42
C ALA A 292 -9.40 -14.18 -24.07
N GLY A 293 -10.29 -14.30 -25.06
CA GLY A 293 -11.66 -14.78 -24.87
C GLY A 293 -12.62 -13.80 -24.16
N SER A 294 -12.14 -12.62 -23.74
CA SER A 294 -12.96 -11.56 -23.13
C SER A 294 -12.81 -10.26 -23.92
N ASN A 295 -13.32 -10.26 -25.15
CA ASN A 295 -13.19 -9.13 -26.08
C ASN A 295 -14.21 -8.01 -25.80
N VAL A 296 -14.09 -7.38 -24.63
CA VAL A 296 -15.01 -6.35 -24.13
C VAL A 296 -14.27 -5.04 -23.87
N ALA A 297 -14.80 -3.94 -24.38
CA ALA A 297 -14.32 -2.58 -24.09
C ALA A 297 -15.40 -1.74 -23.39
N ASP A 298 -14.96 -0.75 -22.63
CA ASP A 298 -15.84 0.11 -21.83
C ASP A 298 -15.67 1.57 -22.27
N ILE A 299 -16.80 2.26 -22.48
CA ILE A 299 -16.85 3.69 -22.76
C ILE A 299 -17.80 4.33 -21.75
N VAL A 300 -17.33 5.29 -20.97
CA VAL A 300 -18.17 6.08 -20.06
C VAL A 300 -18.71 7.30 -20.80
N ILE A 301 -20.03 7.49 -20.73
CA ILE A 301 -20.74 8.63 -21.31
C ILE A 301 -21.23 9.51 -20.18
N ILE A 302 -20.78 10.77 -20.15
CA ILE A 302 -21.18 11.76 -19.14
C ILE A 302 -22.32 12.59 -19.70
N LEU A 303 -23.49 12.51 -19.05
CA LEU A 303 -24.66 13.32 -19.38
C LEU A 303 -24.62 14.68 -18.67
N LYS A 304 -25.11 15.72 -19.36
CA LYS A 304 -25.41 17.04 -18.77
C LYS A 304 -26.69 16.99 -17.91
N SER A 305 -27.65 16.18 -18.33
CA SER A 305 -28.92 15.91 -17.63
C SER A 305 -28.79 14.79 -16.61
N LEU A 306 -29.85 14.57 -15.82
CA LEU A 306 -29.92 13.45 -14.88
C LEU A 306 -30.02 12.11 -15.64
N PRO A 307 -29.31 11.06 -15.17
CA PRO A 307 -29.22 9.79 -15.88
C PRO A 307 -30.47 8.94 -15.57
N THR A 308 -31.48 9.02 -16.44
CA THR A 308 -32.66 8.15 -16.39
C THR A 308 -32.46 6.89 -17.24
N ARG A 309 -33.22 5.83 -16.94
CA ARG A 309 -33.22 4.59 -17.77
C ARG A 309 -33.71 4.86 -19.19
N ASP A 310 -34.76 5.68 -19.35
CA ASP A 310 -35.29 6.10 -20.66
C ASP A 310 -34.24 6.84 -21.51
N CYS A 311 -33.40 7.67 -20.87
CA CYS A 311 -32.28 8.33 -21.55
C CYS A 311 -31.27 7.32 -22.08
N ALA A 312 -30.91 6.31 -21.29
CA ALA A 312 -29.98 5.26 -21.72
C ALA A 312 -30.55 4.44 -22.89
N GLU A 313 -31.85 4.12 -22.84
CA GLU A 313 -32.54 3.39 -23.91
C GLU A 313 -32.63 4.18 -25.21
N THR A 314 -33.02 5.45 -25.12
CA THR A 314 -33.13 6.34 -26.28
C THR A 314 -31.75 6.60 -26.89
N LEU A 315 -30.72 6.81 -26.07
CA LEU A 315 -29.35 6.99 -26.54
C LEU A 315 -28.82 5.71 -27.20
N GLY A 316 -29.05 4.54 -26.62
CA GLY A 316 -28.64 3.26 -27.22
C GLY A 316 -29.22 3.06 -28.61
N LYS A 317 -30.53 3.27 -28.78
CA LYS A 317 -31.22 3.18 -30.09
C LYS A 317 -30.65 4.18 -31.09
N LYS A 318 -30.40 5.42 -30.66
CA LYS A 318 -29.81 6.46 -31.51
C LYS A 318 -28.40 6.07 -31.98
N VAL A 319 -27.58 5.51 -31.09
CA VAL A 319 -26.23 5.05 -31.45
C VAL A 319 -26.28 3.87 -32.42
N GLU A 320 -27.19 2.91 -32.21
CA GLU A 320 -27.41 1.78 -33.14
C GLU A 320 -27.82 2.27 -34.54
N GLU A 321 -28.82 3.14 -34.64
CA GLU A 321 -29.28 3.70 -35.92
C GLU A 321 -28.17 4.46 -36.67
N ASP A 322 -27.37 5.25 -35.96
CA ASP A 322 -26.31 6.04 -36.58
C ASP A 322 -25.09 5.18 -36.94
N LEU A 323 -24.83 4.11 -36.18
CA LEU A 323 -23.86 3.08 -36.57
C LEU A 323 -24.30 2.35 -37.83
N GLU A 324 -25.55 1.91 -37.92
CA GLU A 324 -26.09 1.29 -39.12
C GLU A 324 -25.95 2.21 -40.34
N LYS A 325 -26.28 3.51 -40.21
CA LYS A 325 -26.08 4.49 -41.28
C LYS A 325 -24.62 4.62 -41.68
N SER A 326 -23.69 4.64 -40.72
CA SER A 326 -22.26 4.73 -40.99
C SER A 326 -21.71 3.48 -41.71
N MET A 327 -22.34 2.32 -41.49
CA MET A 327 -21.93 1.03 -42.05
C MET A 327 -22.64 0.67 -43.36
N LYS A 328 -23.60 1.47 -43.85
CA LYS A 328 -24.32 1.20 -45.12
C LYS A 328 -23.41 1.07 -46.36
N THR A 329 -22.22 1.63 -46.33
CA THR A 329 -21.24 1.55 -47.43
C THR A 329 -20.28 0.36 -47.31
N GLU A 330 -20.29 -0.34 -46.19
CA GLU A 330 -19.45 -1.52 -45.97
C GLU A 330 -20.23 -2.79 -46.29
N VAL A 331 -19.59 -3.74 -47.00
CA VAL A 331 -20.15 -5.09 -47.16
C VAL A 331 -19.98 -5.82 -45.84
N VAL A 332 -20.93 -5.64 -44.92
CA VAL A 332 -20.93 -6.31 -43.62
C VAL A 332 -21.41 -7.75 -43.81
N PRO A 333 -20.60 -8.78 -43.51
CA PRO A 333 -21.06 -10.15 -43.49
C PRO A 333 -22.21 -10.29 -42.47
N THR A 334 -23.23 -11.10 -42.75
CA THR A 334 -24.38 -11.30 -41.82
C THR A 334 -23.94 -11.70 -40.39
N ALA A 335 -22.74 -12.28 -40.24
CA ALA A 335 -22.13 -12.63 -38.96
C ALA A 335 -21.61 -11.43 -38.13
N GLU A 336 -21.45 -10.25 -38.73
CA GLU A 336 -21.02 -9.01 -38.05
C GLU A 336 -22.18 -8.04 -37.76
N ALA A 337 -23.42 -8.52 -37.90
CA ALA A 337 -24.60 -7.73 -37.54
C ALA A 337 -24.48 -7.23 -36.09
N LEU A 338 -24.72 -5.93 -35.91
CA LEU A 338 -24.73 -5.30 -34.60
C LEU A 338 -25.99 -5.74 -33.83
N SER A 339 -25.83 -5.83 -32.51
CA SER A 339 -26.91 -6.10 -31.58
C SER A 339 -26.82 -5.14 -30.42
N LEU A 340 -27.94 -4.49 -30.10
CA LEU A 340 -28.08 -3.62 -28.94
C LEU A 340 -28.72 -4.38 -27.78
N SER A 341 -28.13 -4.28 -26.60
CA SER A 341 -28.72 -4.78 -25.35
C SER A 341 -28.63 -3.74 -24.25
N PHE A 342 -29.55 -3.79 -23.28
CA PHE A 342 -29.62 -2.85 -22.18
C PHE A 342 -29.28 -3.52 -20.86
N SER A 343 -28.62 -2.77 -19.97
CA SER A 343 -28.26 -3.20 -18.63
C SER A 343 -28.51 -2.08 -17.63
N GLU A 344 -28.45 -2.39 -16.34
CA GLU A 344 -28.57 -1.38 -15.27
C GLU A 344 -27.47 -0.32 -15.32
N LYS A 345 -26.36 -0.59 -16.01
CA LYS A 345 -25.21 0.31 -16.15
C LYS A 345 -25.30 1.22 -17.38
N GLY A 346 -26.23 0.96 -18.30
CA GLY A 346 -26.33 1.62 -19.59
C GLY A 346 -26.71 0.65 -20.70
N PHE A 347 -26.00 0.69 -21.82
CA PHE A 347 -26.28 -0.18 -22.97
C PHE A 347 -25.00 -0.83 -23.51
N GLU A 348 -25.14 -1.92 -24.24
CA GLU A 348 -24.04 -2.65 -24.85
C GLU A 348 -24.30 -2.84 -26.34
N ILE A 349 -23.28 -2.60 -27.15
CA ILE A 349 -23.28 -2.84 -28.59
C ILE A 349 -22.33 -4.00 -28.85
N SER A 350 -22.86 -5.07 -29.43
CA SER A 350 -22.08 -6.29 -29.69
C SER A 350 -22.24 -6.79 -31.12
N ASN A 351 -21.19 -7.43 -31.62
CA ASN A 351 -21.24 -8.33 -32.75
C ASN A 351 -20.68 -9.69 -32.35
N SER A 352 -20.52 -10.62 -33.30
CA SER A 352 -20.00 -11.96 -33.02
C SER A 352 -18.56 -12.00 -32.48
N LEU A 353 -17.78 -10.92 -32.65
CA LEU A 353 -16.35 -10.88 -32.35
C LEU A 353 -15.98 -9.99 -31.16
N ALA A 354 -16.80 -8.98 -30.84
CA ALA A 354 -16.47 -7.91 -29.91
C ALA A 354 -17.73 -7.30 -29.26
N LYS A 355 -17.55 -6.74 -28.06
CA LYS A 355 -18.61 -6.05 -27.32
C LYS A 355 -18.09 -4.72 -26.74
N VAL A 356 -18.85 -3.66 -26.90
CA VAL A 356 -18.60 -2.35 -26.29
C VAL A 356 -19.71 -2.03 -25.30
N ARG A 357 -19.35 -1.81 -24.04
CA ARG A 357 -20.29 -1.40 -22.99
C ARG A 357 -20.24 0.12 -22.84
N CYS A 358 -21.37 0.76 -23.06
CA CYS A 358 -21.57 2.19 -22.87
C CYS A 358 -22.15 2.45 -21.49
N LEU A 359 -21.29 2.90 -20.58
CA LEU A 359 -21.57 3.11 -19.17
C LEU A 359 -22.09 4.53 -18.94
N ILE A 360 -23.31 4.68 -18.46
CA ILE A 360 -23.93 6.00 -18.29
C ILE A 360 -23.51 6.63 -16.97
N ALA A 361 -23.05 7.87 -17.03
CA ALA A 361 -22.73 8.71 -15.89
C ALA A 361 -23.34 10.11 -16.07
N THR A 362 -23.25 10.93 -15.03
CA THR A 362 -23.65 12.34 -15.08
C THR A 362 -22.59 13.21 -14.44
N LEU A 363 -22.68 14.53 -14.67
CA LEU A 363 -21.85 15.51 -13.98
C LEU A 363 -21.92 15.37 -12.44
N PRO A 364 -20.81 15.55 -11.69
CA PRO A 364 -20.79 15.44 -10.23
C PRO A 364 -21.80 16.33 -9.49
N GLN A 365 -22.13 17.49 -10.06
CA GLN A 365 -23.13 18.40 -9.50
C GLN A 365 -24.56 17.84 -9.51
N ASN A 366 -24.86 16.91 -10.42
CA ASN A 366 -26.16 16.26 -10.54
C ASN A 366 -26.31 15.07 -9.57
N MET A 367 -25.20 14.54 -9.04
CA MET A 367 -25.21 13.38 -8.13
C MET A 367 -26.04 13.62 -6.86
N ARG A 368 -26.08 14.87 -6.38
CA ARG A 368 -26.86 15.27 -5.20
C ARG A 368 -28.37 15.36 -5.45
N LYS A 369 -28.79 15.26 -6.71
CA LYS A 369 -30.18 15.38 -7.17
C LYS A 369 -30.73 14.05 -7.69
N LEU A 370 -30.00 12.95 -7.48
CA LEU A 370 -30.45 11.62 -7.87
C LEU A 370 -31.63 11.17 -7.01
N GLU A 371 -32.53 10.41 -7.62
CA GLU A 371 -33.75 9.88 -7.01
C GLU A 371 -33.76 8.39 -7.34
N THR A 372 -33.82 7.52 -6.33
CA THR A 372 -33.59 6.07 -6.45
C THR A 372 -34.53 5.38 -7.45
N GLU A 373 -35.77 5.86 -7.57
CA GLU A 373 -36.77 5.25 -8.46
C GLU A 373 -36.66 5.69 -9.93
N LYS A 374 -36.15 6.90 -10.18
CA LYS A 374 -36.16 7.50 -11.54
C LYS A 374 -34.80 7.44 -12.23
N HIS A 375 -33.73 7.44 -11.46
CA HIS A 375 -32.37 7.58 -11.97
C HIS A 375 -31.58 6.28 -11.81
N LEU A 376 -30.45 6.20 -12.53
CA LEU A 376 -29.46 5.16 -12.28
C LEU A 376 -28.92 5.27 -10.85
N ASP A 377 -28.60 4.11 -10.26
CA ASP A 377 -28.12 4.02 -8.89
C ASP A 377 -26.84 4.85 -8.67
N PHE A 378 -26.76 5.48 -7.49
CA PHE A 378 -25.64 6.34 -7.12
C PHE A 378 -24.29 5.59 -7.17
N LYS A 379 -24.24 4.35 -6.66
CA LYS A 379 -23.00 3.55 -6.63
C LYS A 379 -22.57 3.16 -8.04
N ILE A 380 -23.53 2.87 -8.92
CA ILE A 380 -23.25 2.60 -10.34
C ILE A 380 -22.58 3.81 -11.00
N ILE A 381 -23.19 4.99 -10.89
CA ILE A 381 -22.64 6.21 -11.51
C ILE A 381 -21.29 6.57 -10.91
N GLN A 382 -21.13 6.45 -9.59
CA GLN A 382 -19.85 6.68 -8.91
C GLN A 382 -18.77 5.72 -9.43
N SER A 383 -19.10 4.45 -9.67
CA SER A 383 -18.17 3.47 -10.22
C SER A 383 -17.72 3.81 -11.64
N HIS A 384 -18.61 4.36 -12.48
CA HIS A 384 -18.28 4.79 -13.84
C HIS A 384 -17.34 6.01 -13.82
N LEU A 385 -17.60 6.98 -12.95
CA LEU A 385 -16.71 8.14 -12.75
C LEU A 385 -15.35 7.71 -12.16
N ALA A 386 -15.32 6.72 -11.27
CA ALA A 386 -14.08 6.13 -10.76
C ALA A 386 -13.28 5.45 -11.88
N ALA A 387 -13.94 4.74 -12.80
CA ALA A 387 -13.27 4.10 -13.95
C ALA A 387 -12.53 5.12 -14.84
N ILE A 388 -13.05 6.35 -15.00
CA ILE A 388 -12.36 7.44 -15.68
C ILE A 388 -11.08 7.83 -14.93
N ARG A 389 -11.17 8.05 -13.61
CA ARG A 389 -10.01 8.39 -12.76
C ARG A 389 -8.96 7.29 -12.79
N HIS A 390 -9.37 6.03 -12.64
CA HIS A 390 -8.48 4.86 -12.69
C HIS A 390 -7.73 4.78 -14.03
N THR A 391 -8.44 5.03 -15.14
CA THR A 391 -7.84 4.98 -16.47
C THR A 391 -6.83 6.09 -16.67
N ARG A 392 -7.16 7.33 -16.27
CA ARG A 392 -6.23 8.46 -16.32
C ARG A 392 -4.98 8.21 -15.48
N TRP A 393 -5.15 7.77 -14.23
CA TRP A 393 -4.03 7.42 -13.36
C TRP A 393 -3.16 6.33 -14.00
N PHE A 394 -3.78 5.33 -14.64
CA PHE A 394 -3.07 4.24 -15.28
C PHE A 394 -2.20 4.70 -16.45
N GLU A 395 -2.70 5.60 -17.30
CA GLU A 395 -1.94 6.17 -18.41
C GLU A 395 -0.72 6.96 -17.91
N GLU A 396 -0.91 7.74 -16.84
CA GLU A 396 0.14 8.58 -16.25
C GLU A 396 1.20 7.75 -15.48
N ASN A 397 0.80 6.66 -14.81
CA ASN A 397 1.67 5.97 -13.82
C ASN A 397 1.99 4.50 -14.14
N ALA A 398 1.14 3.79 -14.89
CA ALA A 398 1.19 2.34 -15.04
C ALA A 398 1.29 1.85 -16.50
N HIS A 399 1.74 2.71 -17.43
CA HIS A 399 1.82 2.39 -18.87
C HIS A 399 2.92 1.38 -19.25
N HIS A 400 3.86 1.10 -18.35
CA HIS A 400 5.00 0.20 -18.59
C HIS A 400 4.55 -1.22 -18.97
N SER A 401 5.21 -1.84 -19.96
CA SER A 401 4.83 -3.14 -20.51
C SER A 401 4.82 -4.26 -19.45
N THR A 402 5.84 -4.32 -18.60
CA THR A 402 5.92 -5.28 -17.48
C THR A 402 4.73 -5.20 -16.52
N ILE A 403 4.18 -4.01 -16.28
CA ILE A 403 3.00 -3.83 -15.43
C ILE A 403 1.79 -4.46 -16.09
N LYS A 404 1.57 -4.21 -17.38
CA LYS A 404 0.47 -4.81 -18.15
C LYS A 404 0.55 -6.34 -18.20
N VAL A 405 1.77 -6.89 -18.35
CA VAL A 405 2.04 -8.34 -18.28
C VAL A 405 1.61 -8.89 -16.91
N LEU A 406 2.09 -8.27 -15.82
CA LEU A 406 1.77 -8.73 -14.47
C LEU A 406 0.27 -8.63 -14.17
N ILE A 407 -0.41 -7.57 -14.61
CA ILE A 407 -1.87 -7.40 -14.42
C ILE A 407 -2.65 -8.53 -15.06
N ARG A 408 -2.31 -8.95 -16.29
CA ARG A 408 -3.00 -10.07 -16.95
C ARG A 408 -2.84 -11.36 -16.15
N ILE A 409 -1.64 -11.61 -15.65
CA ILE A 409 -1.34 -12.78 -14.81
C ILE A 409 -2.13 -12.69 -13.49
N LEU A 410 -2.21 -11.53 -12.84
CA LEU A 410 -3.00 -11.36 -11.61
C LEU A 410 -4.50 -11.56 -11.85
N LYS A 411 -5.05 -11.03 -12.95
CA LYS A 411 -6.46 -11.27 -13.32
C LYS A 411 -6.74 -12.76 -13.56
N ASP A 412 -5.79 -13.47 -14.18
CA ASP A 412 -5.88 -14.92 -14.38
C ASP A 412 -5.81 -15.69 -13.06
N LEU A 413 -4.90 -15.30 -12.15
CA LEU A 413 -4.80 -15.87 -10.80
C LEU A 413 -6.09 -15.65 -10.00
N ALA A 414 -6.64 -14.44 -10.00
CA ALA A 414 -7.88 -14.10 -9.31
C ALA A 414 -9.10 -14.89 -9.84
N ARG A 415 -9.06 -15.35 -11.11
CA ARG A 415 -10.10 -16.21 -11.68
C ARG A 415 -9.94 -17.68 -11.26
N ARG A 416 -8.70 -18.17 -11.14
CA ARG A 416 -8.39 -19.59 -10.90
C ARG A 416 -8.31 -19.97 -9.43
N PHE A 417 -7.93 -19.03 -8.56
CA PHE A 417 -7.79 -19.27 -7.12
C PHE A 417 -8.88 -18.52 -6.36
N ASP A 418 -9.73 -19.27 -5.65
CA ASP A 418 -10.89 -18.72 -4.95
C ASP A 418 -10.52 -17.65 -3.93
N GLY A 419 -9.45 -17.85 -3.16
CA GLY A 419 -8.96 -16.86 -2.19
C GLY A 419 -8.50 -15.53 -2.80
N PHE A 420 -8.29 -15.47 -4.12
CA PHE A 420 -7.96 -14.23 -4.83
C PHE A 420 -9.15 -13.60 -5.56
N LYS A 421 -10.33 -14.21 -5.56
CA LYS A 421 -11.56 -13.59 -6.12
C LYS A 421 -11.85 -12.17 -5.59
N PRO A 422 -11.57 -11.83 -4.32
CA PRO A 422 -11.79 -10.47 -3.81
C PRO A 422 -10.85 -9.41 -4.42
N LEU A 423 -9.75 -9.81 -5.09
CA LEU A 423 -8.84 -8.90 -5.80
C LEU A 423 -9.55 -8.36 -7.05
N ASN A 424 -10.35 -7.31 -6.86
CA ASN A 424 -11.03 -6.65 -7.96
C ASN A 424 -10.02 -6.09 -9.00
N PRO A 425 -10.46 -5.77 -10.23
CA PRO A 425 -9.56 -5.33 -11.29
C PRO A 425 -8.70 -4.12 -10.93
N TRP A 426 -9.21 -3.19 -10.12
CA TRP A 426 -8.47 -2.02 -9.68
C TRP A 426 -7.37 -2.36 -8.65
N ILE A 427 -7.66 -3.27 -7.72
CA ILE A 427 -6.67 -3.81 -6.80
C ILE A 427 -5.57 -4.55 -7.56
N CYS A 428 -5.92 -5.32 -8.61
CA CYS A 428 -4.92 -5.95 -9.47
C CYS A 428 -4.00 -4.94 -10.16
N ASP A 429 -4.55 -3.84 -10.69
CA ASP A 429 -3.78 -2.76 -11.33
C ASP A 429 -2.78 -2.13 -10.35
N LEU A 430 -3.27 -1.74 -9.16
CA LEU A 430 -2.47 -1.10 -8.12
C LEU A 430 -1.43 -2.03 -7.50
N LEU A 431 -1.79 -3.31 -7.30
CA LEU A 431 -0.88 -4.32 -6.76
C LEU A 431 0.27 -4.60 -7.74
N ALA A 432 -0.02 -4.73 -9.03
CA ALA A 432 1.02 -4.90 -10.05
C ALA A 432 1.93 -3.67 -10.14
N HIS A 433 1.35 -2.46 -10.18
CA HIS A 433 2.11 -1.22 -10.19
C HIS A 433 2.99 -1.09 -8.93
N SER A 434 2.44 -1.31 -7.75
CA SER A 434 3.18 -1.26 -6.48
C SER A 434 4.32 -2.29 -6.45
N ALA A 435 4.05 -3.53 -6.83
CA ALA A 435 5.06 -4.59 -6.85
C ALA A 435 6.24 -4.26 -7.80
N ILE A 436 6.00 -3.55 -8.90
CA ILE A 436 7.04 -3.23 -9.88
C ILE A 436 7.74 -1.90 -9.57
N MET A 437 6.99 -0.84 -9.28
CA MET A 437 7.51 0.54 -9.25
C MET A 437 7.87 1.03 -7.85
N ASN A 438 7.24 0.49 -6.79
CA ASN A 438 7.53 0.92 -5.42
C ASN A 438 8.80 0.23 -4.92
N ASN A 439 9.99 0.67 -5.31
CA ASN A 439 11.26 0.08 -4.87
C ASN A 439 12.36 1.15 -4.75
N PRO A 440 13.47 0.88 -4.04
CA PRO A 440 14.49 1.90 -3.78
C PRO A 440 15.21 2.40 -5.05
N SER A 441 15.37 1.56 -6.07
CA SER A 441 16.05 1.94 -7.32
C SER A 441 15.18 2.79 -8.23
N ARG A 442 13.86 2.83 -7.99
CA ARG A 442 12.84 3.50 -8.84
C ARG A 442 12.86 3.05 -10.30
N GLN A 443 13.48 1.90 -10.57
CA GLN A 443 13.46 1.25 -11.88
C GLN A 443 12.40 0.16 -11.88
N ALA A 444 11.82 -0.11 -13.05
CA ALA A 444 10.85 -1.19 -13.17
C ALA A 444 11.52 -2.53 -12.85
N LEU A 445 11.02 -3.23 -11.83
CA LEU A 445 11.52 -4.56 -11.50
C LEU A 445 11.23 -5.56 -12.63
N PRO A 446 12.11 -6.55 -12.85
CA PRO A 446 11.83 -7.69 -13.71
C PRO A 446 10.55 -8.42 -13.31
N VAL A 447 9.82 -8.98 -14.28
CA VAL A 447 8.49 -9.59 -14.06
C VAL A 447 8.53 -10.74 -13.05
N ASN A 448 9.59 -11.56 -13.05
CA ASN A 448 9.79 -12.67 -12.13
C ASN A 448 9.96 -12.19 -10.68
N VAL A 449 10.72 -11.12 -10.47
CA VAL A 449 10.92 -10.50 -9.15
C VAL A 449 9.61 -9.91 -8.65
N ALA A 450 8.92 -9.13 -9.49
CA ALA A 450 7.65 -8.53 -9.14
C ALA A 450 6.56 -9.59 -8.87
N PHE A 451 6.52 -10.66 -9.65
CA PHE A 451 5.59 -11.79 -9.46
C PHE A 451 5.80 -12.46 -8.10
N ARG A 452 7.05 -12.80 -7.72
CA ARG A 452 7.36 -13.32 -6.39
C ARG A 452 6.97 -12.33 -5.29
N ARG A 453 7.27 -11.04 -5.50
CA ARG A 453 6.98 -9.96 -4.55
C ARG A 453 5.49 -9.79 -4.29
N VAL A 454 4.62 -9.97 -5.28
CA VAL A 454 3.16 -9.95 -5.06
C VAL A 454 2.74 -10.96 -3.99
N PHE A 455 3.19 -12.22 -4.12
CA PHE A 455 2.88 -13.24 -3.12
C PHE A 455 3.50 -12.92 -1.76
N GLN A 456 4.74 -12.43 -1.72
CA GLN A 456 5.41 -12.05 -0.47
C GLN A 456 4.67 -10.92 0.26
N LEU A 457 4.22 -9.90 -0.46
CA LEU A 457 3.46 -8.78 0.08
C LEU A 457 2.10 -9.22 0.61
N LEU A 458 1.36 -10.00 -0.16
CA LEU A 458 0.07 -10.52 0.29
C LEU A 458 0.25 -11.45 1.50
N ALA A 459 1.25 -12.34 1.47
CA ALA A 459 1.55 -13.28 2.55
C ALA A 459 2.04 -12.60 3.84
N SER A 460 2.74 -11.46 3.73
CA SER A 460 3.17 -10.64 4.87
C SER A 460 2.08 -9.73 5.42
N GLY A 461 0.85 -9.85 4.89
CA GLY A 461 -0.33 -9.14 5.39
C GLY A 461 -0.55 -7.77 4.77
N LEU A 462 -0.24 -7.56 3.49
CA LEU A 462 -0.54 -6.27 2.84
C LEU A 462 -2.00 -5.88 2.93
N PHE A 463 -2.93 -6.84 2.86
CA PHE A 463 -4.38 -6.59 2.86
C PHE A 463 -5.10 -7.13 4.10
N VAL A 464 -4.42 -7.23 5.25
CA VAL A 464 -5.04 -7.65 6.52
C VAL A 464 -5.34 -6.44 7.43
N PRO A 465 -6.19 -6.60 8.46
CA PRO A 465 -6.49 -5.53 9.41
C PRO A 465 -5.23 -4.95 10.08
N GLY A 466 -5.18 -3.63 10.26
CA GLY A 466 -4.01 -2.93 10.78
C GLY A 466 -2.96 -2.55 9.73
N SER A 467 -3.02 -3.13 8.53
CA SER A 467 -2.09 -2.81 7.44
C SER A 467 -2.34 -1.41 6.87
N ALA A 468 -1.26 -0.73 6.49
CA ALA A 468 -1.33 0.49 5.67
C ALA A 468 -1.93 0.19 4.28
N GLY A 469 -1.79 -1.04 3.78
CA GLY A 469 -2.26 -1.46 2.48
C GLY A 469 -1.69 -0.63 1.32
N ILE A 470 -2.46 -0.58 0.23
CA ILE A 470 -2.22 0.36 -0.86
C ILE A 470 -3.29 1.45 -0.75
N THR A 471 -2.85 2.70 -0.67
CA THR A 471 -3.75 3.86 -0.74
C THR A 471 -4.24 4.03 -2.17
N ASP A 472 -5.55 4.27 -2.34
CA ASP A 472 -6.14 4.56 -3.63
C ASP A 472 -5.70 5.96 -4.10
N PRO A 473 -4.94 6.08 -5.20
CA PRO A 473 -4.50 7.36 -5.72
C PRO A 473 -5.61 8.18 -6.40
N CYS A 474 -6.79 7.58 -6.65
CA CYS A 474 -7.91 8.19 -7.34
C CYS A 474 -9.02 8.69 -6.40
N GLU A 475 -8.91 8.44 -5.10
CA GLU A 475 -9.87 8.87 -4.08
C GLU A 475 -9.29 9.95 -3.17
N VAL A 476 -10.17 10.78 -2.61
CA VAL A 476 -9.76 11.84 -1.69
C VAL A 476 -9.56 11.26 -0.29
N GLY A 477 -8.41 11.54 0.32
CA GLY A 477 -8.04 11.02 1.64
C GLY A 477 -7.15 9.78 1.56
N HIS A 478 -6.95 9.10 2.68
CA HIS A 478 -6.14 7.87 2.76
C HIS A 478 -7.05 6.64 2.69
N PHE A 479 -7.74 6.46 1.56
CA PHE A 479 -8.59 5.28 1.34
C PHE A 479 -7.72 4.06 1.03
N ARG A 480 -7.82 2.99 1.83
CA ARG A 480 -7.03 1.77 1.64
C ARG A 480 -7.85 0.78 0.81
N VAL A 481 -7.38 0.39 -0.37
CA VAL A 481 -8.21 -0.36 -1.34
C VAL A 481 -8.75 -1.70 -0.84
N HIS A 482 -8.03 -2.37 0.07
CA HIS A 482 -8.44 -3.66 0.63
C HIS A 482 -9.59 -3.56 1.64
N THR A 483 -9.97 -2.36 2.10
CA THR A 483 -11.13 -2.21 2.99
C THR A 483 -12.46 -2.43 2.27
N SER A 484 -12.43 -2.57 0.93
CA SER A 484 -13.56 -3.08 0.16
C SER A 484 -13.80 -4.59 0.32
N MET A 485 -12.84 -5.33 0.90
CA MET A 485 -12.95 -6.76 1.21
C MET A 485 -13.43 -6.96 2.65
N THR A 486 -14.27 -7.98 2.85
CA THR A 486 -14.63 -8.44 4.20
C THR A 486 -13.41 -9.03 4.92
N LEU A 487 -13.46 -9.12 6.26
CA LEU A 487 -12.37 -9.70 7.05
C LEU A 487 -12.08 -11.16 6.69
N VAL A 488 -13.12 -11.94 6.36
CA VAL A 488 -13.01 -13.31 5.84
C VAL A 488 -12.22 -13.32 4.53
N GLN A 489 -12.58 -12.45 3.59
CA GLN A 489 -11.90 -12.34 2.29
C GLN A 489 -10.45 -11.88 2.42
N GLN A 490 -10.15 -10.99 3.37
CA GLN A 490 -8.78 -10.54 3.65
C GLN A 490 -7.92 -11.70 4.17
N ASP A 491 -8.47 -12.52 5.07
CA ASP A 491 -7.82 -13.71 5.60
C ASP A 491 -7.59 -14.76 4.50
N GLU A 492 -8.64 -15.12 3.75
CA GLU A 492 -8.58 -16.05 2.61
C GLU A 492 -7.52 -15.66 1.57
N CYS A 493 -7.43 -14.36 1.25
CA CYS A 493 -6.42 -13.83 0.33
C CYS A 493 -5.00 -13.98 0.90
N CYS A 494 -4.82 -13.66 2.18
CA CYS A 494 -3.52 -13.77 2.87
C CYS A 494 -3.05 -15.23 2.96
N MET A 495 -3.90 -16.13 3.43
CA MET A 495 -3.58 -17.56 3.58
C MET A 495 -3.31 -18.25 2.24
N THR A 496 -4.04 -17.86 1.18
CA THR A 496 -3.80 -18.33 -0.19
C THR A 496 -2.42 -17.88 -0.66
N ALA A 497 -2.06 -16.61 -0.46
CA ALA A 497 -0.74 -16.11 -0.80
C ALA A 497 0.38 -16.78 0.01
N GLN A 498 0.18 -17.04 1.30
CA GLN A 498 1.12 -17.76 2.17
C GLN A 498 1.35 -19.21 1.73
N THR A 499 0.34 -19.86 1.16
CA THR A 499 0.48 -21.20 0.58
C THR A 499 1.23 -21.13 -0.74
N LEU A 500 0.79 -20.27 -1.65
CA LEU A 500 1.38 -20.16 -2.99
C LEU A 500 2.81 -19.63 -2.99
N VAL A 501 3.21 -18.78 -2.03
CA VAL A 501 4.61 -18.31 -1.92
C VAL A 501 5.57 -19.46 -1.59
N ARG A 502 5.13 -20.43 -0.78
CA ARG A 502 5.93 -21.63 -0.44
C ARG A 502 6.02 -22.58 -1.62
N VAL A 503 4.90 -22.81 -2.31
CA VAL A 503 4.86 -23.57 -3.58
C VAL A 503 5.82 -22.95 -4.61
N LEU A 504 5.80 -21.63 -4.75
CA LEU A 504 6.67 -20.90 -5.67
C LEU A 504 8.16 -20.97 -5.27
N ALA A 505 8.46 -21.03 -3.97
CA ALA A 505 9.82 -21.21 -3.45
C ALA A 505 10.39 -22.60 -3.79
N HIS A 506 9.53 -23.61 -3.90
CA HIS A 506 9.90 -24.99 -4.28
C HIS A 506 9.67 -25.31 -5.77
N GLY A 507 9.62 -24.29 -6.63
CA GLY A 507 9.57 -24.49 -8.09
C GLY A 507 8.19 -24.86 -8.65
N GLY A 508 7.11 -24.77 -7.87
CA GLY A 508 5.74 -25.09 -8.30
C GLY A 508 5.08 -24.07 -9.24
N TYR A 509 5.85 -23.19 -9.89
CA TYR A 509 5.33 -22.08 -10.71
C TYR A 509 4.44 -22.54 -11.87
N LYS A 510 4.63 -23.75 -12.42
CA LYS A 510 3.79 -24.29 -13.51
C LYS A 510 2.34 -24.48 -13.09
N HIS A 511 2.12 -24.90 -11.84
CA HIS A 511 0.77 -25.08 -11.28
C HIS A 511 0.14 -23.72 -10.97
N ILE A 512 0.94 -22.80 -10.40
CA ILE A 512 0.50 -21.44 -10.13
C ILE A 512 0.08 -20.72 -11.43
N LEU A 513 0.84 -20.88 -12.51
CA LEU A 513 0.56 -20.25 -13.81
C LEU A 513 -0.47 -20.99 -14.66
N GLY A 514 -1.01 -22.12 -14.19
CA GLY A 514 -2.04 -22.88 -14.93
C GLY A 514 -1.51 -23.59 -16.19
N PHE A 515 -0.22 -23.96 -16.21
CA PHE A 515 0.32 -24.87 -17.22
C PHE A 515 0.04 -26.35 -16.91
N VAL A 516 -0.46 -26.63 -15.70
CA VAL A 516 -0.91 -27.94 -15.25
C VAL A 516 -2.35 -27.78 -14.76
N GLU A 517 -3.24 -28.69 -15.15
CA GLU A 517 -4.67 -28.69 -14.80
C GLU A 517 -4.90 -29.13 -13.34
N ASN A 518 -4.25 -28.45 -12.39
CA ASN A 518 -4.53 -28.64 -10.98
C ASN A 518 -4.39 -27.35 -10.17
N THR A 519 -5.53 -26.77 -9.78
CA THR A 519 -5.61 -25.60 -8.89
C THR A 519 -5.72 -25.98 -7.41
N THR A 520 -5.76 -27.26 -7.06
CA THR A 520 -5.85 -27.71 -5.66
C THR A 520 -4.60 -27.40 -4.85
N VAL A 521 -3.51 -26.95 -5.50
CA VAL A 521 -2.24 -26.56 -4.84
C VAL A 521 -2.39 -25.47 -3.77
N ALA A 522 -3.49 -24.70 -3.79
CA ALA A 522 -3.80 -23.74 -2.74
C ALA A 522 -4.52 -24.36 -1.52
N ASN A 523 -5.21 -25.50 -1.71
CA ASN A 523 -6.17 -26.06 -0.76
C ASN A 523 -5.79 -27.46 -0.26
N GLU A 524 -4.88 -28.16 -0.94
CA GLU A 524 -4.46 -29.53 -0.62
C GLU A 524 -2.96 -29.62 -0.33
N MET A 525 -2.59 -30.59 0.50
CA MET A 525 -1.19 -30.92 0.73
C MET A 525 -0.52 -31.34 -0.57
N SER A 526 0.65 -30.77 -0.84
CA SER A 526 1.43 -31.05 -2.06
C SER A 526 2.89 -31.34 -1.72
N VAL A 527 3.59 -32.06 -2.58
CA VAL A 527 5.00 -32.43 -2.40
C VAL A 527 5.83 -31.83 -3.54
N TRP A 528 6.85 -31.06 -3.19
CA TRP A 528 7.75 -30.39 -4.13
C TRP A 528 9.20 -30.73 -3.78
N ASP A 529 9.86 -31.50 -4.63
CA ASP A 529 11.26 -31.91 -4.42
C ASP A 529 11.52 -32.51 -3.03
N GLY A 530 10.62 -33.40 -2.59
CA GLY A 530 10.67 -34.03 -1.26
C GLY A 530 10.19 -33.15 -0.10
N VAL A 531 9.84 -31.88 -0.34
CA VAL A 531 9.29 -30.97 0.67
C VAL A 531 7.77 -31.01 0.64
N VAL A 532 7.15 -31.31 1.79
CA VAL A 532 5.69 -31.27 1.95
C VAL A 532 5.25 -29.83 2.25
N VAL A 533 4.35 -29.31 1.42
CA VAL A 533 3.72 -27.99 1.61
C VAL A 533 2.26 -28.22 2.02
N SER A 534 1.97 -27.96 3.29
CA SER A 534 0.60 -27.96 3.81
C SER A 534 -0.07 -26.60 3.58
N PRO A 535 -1.29 -26.53 3.05
CA PRO A 535 -2.08 -25.31 2.98
C PRO A 535 -2.20 -24.63 4.34
N MET A 536 -2.29 -23.31 4.33
CA MET A 536 -2.64 -22.56 5.53
C MET A 536 -4.12 -22.80 5.89
N GLU A 537 -4.46 -22.67 7.17
CA GLU A 537 -5.84 -22.74 7.66
C GLU A 537 -6.39 -21.32 7.88
N PRO A 538 -7.71 -21.11 7.79
CA PRO A 538 -8.33 -19.82 8.10
C PRO A 538 -8.03 -19.40 9.53
N ALA A 539 -7.65 -18.14 9.71
CA ALA A 539 -7.36 -17.55 11.01
C ALA A 539 -8.48 -16.61 11.50
N TYR A 540 -9.36 -16.17 10.61
CA TYR A 540 -10.48 -15.31 10.96
C TYR A 540 -11.58 -16.10 11.67
N GLU A 541 -11.90 -15.68 12.89
CA GLU A 541 -13.05 -16.17 13.64
C GLU A 541 -14.14 -15.09 13.68
N LYS A 542 -15.38 -15.47 13.35
CA LYS A 542 -16.52 -14.56 13.53
C LYS A 542 -16.67 -14.25 15.02
N PRO A 543 -16.83 -12.96 15.39
CA PRO A 543 -17.18 -12.61 16.76
C PRO A 543 -18.44 -13.36 17.21
N SER A 544 -18.43 -13.94 18.41
CA SER A 544 -19.64 -14.50 19.01
C SER A 544 -20.64 -13.38 19.26
N GLU A 545 -21.90 -13.54 18.84
CA GLU A 545 -23.00 -12.65 19.24
C GLU A 545 -23.08 -12.63 20.77
N LYS A 546 -22.62 -11.55 21.39
CA LYS A 546 -22.77 -11.37 22.83
C LYS A 546 -24.23 -11.09 23.13
N LYS A 547 -24.78 -11.75 24.15
CA LYS A 547 -26.07 -11.41 24.77
C LYS A 547 -26.07 -9.93 25.17
N ASP A 548 -27.18 -9.25 24.91
CA ASP A 548 -27.43 -7.86 25.29
C ASP A 548 -26.92 -7.55 26.71
N GLY A 549 -25.95 -6.64 26.83
CA GLY A 549 -25.56 -6.06 28.12
C GLY A 549 -24.06 -5.94 28.45
N GLU A 550 -23.14 -6.41 27.60
CA GLU A 550 -21.70 -6.14 27.76
C GLU A 550 -21.17 -5.28 26.59
N GLU A 551 -21.18 -3.96 26.77
CA GLU A 551 -20.43 -3.03 25.93
C GLU A 551 -18.92 -3.26 26.12
N ASP A 552 -18.34 -4.14 25.28
CA ASP A 552 -16.91 -4.15 25.01
C ASP A 552 -16.67 -3.54 23.63
N ASP A 553 -15.75 -2.58 23.59
CA ASP A 553 -15.25 -1.81 22.44
C ASP A 553 -14.72 -2.69 21.29
N MET A 554 -15.61 -3.34 20.53
CA MET A 554 -15.26 -3.87 19.21
C MET A 554 -15.49 -2.79 18.16
N GLU A 555 -14.40 -2.44 17.48
CA GLU A 555 -14.40 -1.53 16.33
C GLU A 555 -15.32 -2.07 15.24
N CYS A 556 -16.57 -1.60 15.21
CA CYS A 556 -17.30 -1.44 13.97
C CYS A 556 -16.49 -0.44 13.14
N VAL A 557 -15.75 -0.95 12.15
CA VAL A 557 -15.43 -0.14 10.98
C VAL A 557 -16.80 0.21 10.41
N GLU A 558 -17.20 1.47 10.55
CA GLU A 558 -18.34 2.05 9.84
C GLU A 558 -18.10 1.83 8.34
N GLY A 559 -18.53 0.68 7.84
CA GLY A 559 -19.08 0.60 6.51
C GLY A 559 -20.44 1.25 6.59
N GLU A 560 -20.67 2.26 5.75
CA GLU A 560 -22.03 2.73 5.45
C GLU A 560 -22.84 1.54 4.92
N THR A 561 -23.43 0.81 5.85
CA THR A 561 -24.58 -0.06 5.61
C THR A 561 -25.77 0.87 5.69
N ILE A 562 -26.28 1.22 4.50
CA ILE A 562 -27.60 1.84 4.36
C ILE A 562 -28.57 0.82 4.96
N SER A 563 -29.10 1.14 6.14
CA SER A 563 -30.15 0.38 6.78
C SER A 563 -31.40 0.44 5.90
N GLU A 564 -31.80 -0.70 5.37
CA GLU A 564 -33.20 -0.97 5.06
C GLU A 564 -33.97 -0.97 6.39
N GLU A 565 -34.87 -0.01 6.58
CA GLU A 565 -36.04 -0.23 7.41
C GLU A 565 -37.29 -0.11 6.55
N PRO A 566 -38.27 -1.01 6.76
CA PRO A 566 -39.57 -0.92 6.11
C PRO A 566 -40.41 0.12 6.85
N ILE A 567 -41.07 1.01 6.11
CA ILE A 567 -42.15 1.81 6.64
C ILE A 567 -43.39 1.48 5.82
N GLU A 568 -44.39 0.98 6.54
CA GLU A 568 -45.79 0.78 6.09
C GLU A 568 -46.41 2.02 5.47
#